data_AF-A0ABD0RXV2-F1
#
_entry.id   AF-A0ABD0RXV2-F1
#
_cell.length_a   1.000
_cell.length_b   1.000
_cell.length_c   1.000
_cell.angle_alpha   90.00
_cell.angle_beta   90.00
_cell.angle_gamma   90.00
#
_symmetry.space_group_name_H-M   'P 1'
#
loop_
_entity.id
_entity.type
_entity.pdbx_description
1 polymer ?
#
loop_
_entity_poly.entity_id
_entity_poly.type
_entity_poly.pdbx_seq_one_letter_code
_entity_poly.pdbx_strand_id
1 'polypeptide(L)'
;WHPSVSPLLALCCFLISERHRGDASEWSPYINILPKTYTCPVYFPDDIIGLLPRKQKEQFQELYCSSLMFFRSLQPLFTHPTEELFSQDALRWAWCSVNTRTVYMEHDRCEYLSREKDVYALAPYLDLLNHCPNVQ
;
A
#
# COMPACT_ATOMS: atom_id res chain seq x y z
N TRP A 1 2.82 6.90 -16.83
CA TRP A 1 3.00 5.46 -17.07
C TRP A 1 1.79 4.98 -17.85
N HIS A 2 1.95 4.05 -18.79
CA HIS A 2 0.83 3.45 -19.51
C HIS A 2 0.89 1.93 -19.32
N PRO A 3 -0.17 1.29 -18.78
CA PRO A 3 -1.45 1.88 -18.35
C PRO A 3 -1.32 2.85 -17.15
N SER A 4 -2.37 3.58 -16.77
CA SER A 4 -2.31 4.47 -15.60
C SER A 4 -2.33 3.67 -14.28
N VAL A 5 -1.69 4.19 -13.23
CA VAL A 5 -1.56 3.52 -11.92
C VAL A 5 -2.83 3.74 -11.08
N SER A 6 -3.28 2.74 -10.32
CA SER A 6 -4.44 2.92 -9.42
C SER A 6 -4.09 3.83 -8.23
N PRO A 7 -5.06 4.59 -7.67
CA PRO A 7 -4.82 5.40 -6.48
C PRO A 7 -4.24 4.59 -5.31
N LEU A 8 -4.74 3.36 -5.11
CA LEU A 8 -4.22 2.44 -4.10
C LEU A 8 -2.73 2.11 -4.32
N LEU A 9 -2.36 1.73 -5.55
CA LEU A 9 -0.98 1.39 -5.87
C LEU A 9 -0.06 2.62 -5.76
N ALA A 10 -0.53 3.78 -6.18
CA ALA A 10 0.20 5.04 -6.05
C ALA A 10 0.52 5.35 -4.57
N LEU A 11 -0.48 5.24 -3.68
CA LEU A 11 -0.29 5.45 -2.25
C LEU A 11 0.61 4.38 -1.61
N CYS A 12 0.54 3.13 -2.06
CA CYS A 12 1.47 2.08 -1.63
C CYS A 12 2.91 2.39 -2.05
N CYS A 13 3.12 2.83 -3.29
CA CYS A 13 4.45 3.21 -3.79
C CYS A 13 5.01 4.40 -3.02
N PHE A 14 4.16 5.38 -2.73
CA PHE A 14 4.51 6.52 -1.90
C PHE A 14 5.02 6.05 -0.52
N LEU A 15 4.27 5.18 0.18
CA LEU A 15 4.71 4.65 1.48
C LEU A 15 6.05 3.91 1.42
N ILE A 16 6.26 3.06 0.40
CA ILE A 16 7.52 2.32 0.24
C ILE A 16 8.69 3.29 -0.01
N SER A 17 8.47 4.30 -0.85
CA SER A 17 9.48 5.30 -1.21
C SER A 17 9.87 6.14 0.00
N GLU A 18 8.89 6.66 0.75
CA GLU A 18 9.14 7.45 1.95
C GLU A 18 9.77 6.61 3.06
N ARG A 19 9.38 5.35 3.21
CA ARG A 19 10.02 4.43 4.16
C ARG A 19 11.48 4.19 3.81
N HIS A 20 11.82 4.08 2.52
CA HIS A 20 13.20 3.90 2.06
C HIS A 20 14.06 5.15 2.27
N ARG A 21 13.47 6.35 2.14
CA ARG A 21 14.14 7.61 2.46
C ARG A 21 14.52 7.74 3.93
N GLY A 22 13.88 6.98 4.82
CA GLY A 22 14.19 6.96 6.25
C GLY A 22 14.08 8.36 6.87
N ASP A 23 15.08 8.78 7.63
CA ASP A 23 15.08 10.08 8.33
C ASP A 23 15.07 11.30 7.38
N ALA A 24 15.37 11.11 6.09
CA ALA A 24 15.23 12.15 5.07
C ALA A 24 13.79 12.33 4.55
N SER A 25 12.85 11.51 5.03
CA SER A 25 11.41 11.66 4.77
C SER A 25 10.76 12.53 5.83
N GLU A 26 9.98 13.52 5.41
CA GLU A 26 9.11 14.29 6.31
C GLU A 26 8.03 13.41 6.95
N TRP A 27 7.74 12.25 6.34
CA TRP A 27 6.76 11.27 6.81
C TRP A 27 7.38 10.20 7.72
N SER A 28 8.71 10.25 7.95
CA SER A 28 9.41 9.33 8.85
C SER A 28 8.73 9.18 10.22
N PRO A 29 8.29 10.27 10.91
CA PRO A 29 7.61 10.14 12.20
C PRO A 29 6.34 9.28 12.14
N TYR A 30 5.55 9.44 11.08
CA TYR A 30 4.33 8.67 10.86
C TYR A 30 4.64 7.22 10.43
N ILE A 31 5.58 7.02 9.50
CA ILE A 31 5.94 5.68 9.02
C ILE A 31 6.56 4.83 10.13
N ASN A 32 7.31 5.45 11.05
CA ASN A 32 7.97 4.76 12.15
C ASN A 32 6.99 4.19 13.17
N ILE A 33 5.83 4.83 13.37
CA ILE A 33 4.77 4.36 14.28
C ILE A 33 3.83 3.31 13.65
N LEU A 34 3.86 3.15 12.32
CA LEU A 34 3.07 2.10 11.66
C LEU A 34 3.51 0.69 12.09
N PRO A 35 2.56 -0.27 12.18
CA PRO A 35 2.89 -1.66 12.46
C PRO A 35 3.93 -2.21 11.51
N LYS A 36 4.85 -3.03 12.05
CA LYS A 36 5.85 -3.72 11.22
C LYS A 36 5.26 -4.95 10.54
N THR A 37 4.23 -5.54 11.14
CA THR A 37 3.50 -6.71 10.64
C THR A 37 1.99 -6.51 10.82
N TYR A 38 1.21 -7.26 10.06
CA TYR A 38 -0.25 -7.20 10.05
C TYR A 38 -0.83 -8.61 10.17
N THR A 39 -2.08 -8.69 10.62
CA THR A 39 -2.86 -9.94 10.68
C THR A 39 -3.83 -10.07 9.51
N CYS A 40 -3.57 -9.36 8.40
CA CYS A 40 -4.38 -9.44 7.19
C CYS A 40 -4.25 -10.81 6.52
N PRO A 41 -5.25 -11.27 5.75
CA PRO A 41 -5.22 -12.59 5.10
C PRO A 41 -3.98 -12.87 4.25
N VAL A 42 -3.35 -11.83 3.70
CA VAL A 42 -2.12 -11.94 2.89
C VAL A 42 -0.88 -12.40 3.68
N TYR A 43 -0.97 -12.40 5.01
CA TYR A 43 0.06 -12.89 5.93
C TYR A 43 -0.27 -14.28 6.51
N PHE A 44 -1.42 -14.86 6.14
CA PHE A 44 -1.77 -16.20 6.62
C PHE A 44 -0.87 -17.26 5.99
N PRO A 45 -0.64 -18.40 6.66
CA PRO A 45 0.07 -19.51 6.04
C PRO A 45 -0.77 -20.13 4.91
N ASP A 46 -0.11 -20.81 3.99
CA ASP A 46 -0.72 -21.28 2.73
C ASP A 46 -1.90 -22.25 2.95
N ASP A 47 -1.87 -23.05 4.01
CA ASP A 47 -2.95 -23.96 4.40
C ASP A 47 -4.24 -23.19 4.74
N ILE A 48 -4.13 -22.06 5.44
CA ILE A 48 -5.26 -21.19 5.76
C ILE A 48 -5.68 -20.35 4.55
N ILE A 49 -4.73 -19.83 3.76
CA ILE A 49 -5.04 -19.12 2.52
C ILE A 49 -5.87 -20.02 1.61
N GLY A 50 -5.53 -21.31 1.52
CA GLY A 50 -6.27 -22.34 0.76
C GLY A 50 -7.76 -22.43 1.09
N LEU A 51 -8.17 -22.02 2.28
CA LEU A 51 -9.58 -22.04 2.73
C LEU A 51 -10.37 -20.77 2.35
N LEU A 52 -9.69 -19.69 1.97
CA LEU A 52 -10.35 -18.42 1.68
C LEU A 52 -11.09 -18.44 0.31
N PRO A 53 -12.12 -17.62 0.13
CA PRO A 53 -12.69 -17.38 -1.19
C PRO A 53 -11.65 -16.84 -2.18
N ARG A 54 -11.77 -17.25 -3.44
CA ARG A 54 -10.82 -16.96 -4.53
C ARG A 54 -10.42 -15.48 -4.62
N LYS A 55 -11.40 -14.58 -4.50
CA LYS A 55 -11.17 -13.13 -4.55
C LYS A 55 -10.18 -12.64 -3.48
N GLN A 56 -10.25 -13.16 -2.26
CA GLN A 56 -9.33 -12.77 -1.18
C GLN A 56 -7.94 -13.39 -1.34
N LYS A 57 -7.84 -14.54 -2.03
CA LYS A 57 -6.57 -15.20 -2.35
C LYS A 57 -5.79 -14.42 -3.41
N GLU A 58 -6.48 -14.01 -4.47
CA GLU A 58 -5.83 -13.52 -5.69
C GLU A 58 -5.58 -12.00 -5.67
N GLN A 59 -6.38 -11.21 -4.94
CA GLN A 59 -6.34 -9.74 -5.01
C GLN A 59 -4.94 -9.15 -4.80
N PHE A 60 -4.18 -9.62 -3.80
CA PHE A 60 -2.84 -9.12 -3.56
C PHE A 60 -1.83 -9.60 -4.62
N GLN A 61 -1.91 -10.87 -5.03
CA GLN A 61 -1.02 -11.42 -6.04
C GLN A 61 -1.24 -10.75 -7.41
N GLU A 62 -2.48 -10.52 -7.81
CA GLU A 62 -2.83 -9.79 -9.03
C GLU A 62 -2.31 -8.35 -9.00
N LEU A 63 -2.47 -7.65 -7.87
CA LEU A 63 -1.92 -6.32 -7.69
C LEU A 63 -0.39 -6.31 -7.84
N TYR A 64 0.31 -7.21 -7.16
CA TYR A 64 1.78 -7.29 -7.21
C TYR A 64 2.28 -7.64 -8.62
N CYS A 65 1.71 -8.67 -9.25
CA CYS A 65 2.14 -9.11 -10.58
C CYS A 65 1.89 -8.03 -11.64
N SER A 66 0.76 -7.33 -11.56
CA SER A 66 0.44 -6.24 -12.49
C SER A 66 1.29 -4.98 -12.27
N SER A 67 1.83 -4.78 -11.06
CA SER A 67 2.65 -3.61 -10.73
C SER A 67 4.14 -3.75 -11.05
N LEU A 68 4.65 -4.96 -11.36
CA LEU A 68 6.08 -5.19 -11.62
C LEU A 68 6.66 -4.30 -12.72
N MET A 69 5.95 -4.13 -13.83
CA MET A 69 6.40 -3.28 -14.93
C MET A 69 6.40 -1.79 -14.54
N PHE A 70 5.49 -1.38 -13.67
CA PHE A 70 5.48 -0.04 -13.12
C PHE A 70 6.69 0.17 -12.19
N PHE A 71 6.96 -0.75 -11.27
CA PHE A 71 8.10 -0.64 -10.35
C PHE A 71 9.44 -0.56 -11.08
N ARG A 72 9.63 -1.36 -12.13
CA ARG A 72 10.81 -1.27 -13.02
C ARG A 72 10.95 0.11 -13.67
N SER A 73 9.83 0.71 -14.08
CA SER A 73 9.86 2.05 -14.69
C SER A 73 10.28 3.15 -13.71
N LEU A 74 10.23 2.90 -12.40
CA LEU A 74 10.68 3.85 -11.38
C LEU A 74 12.20 3.82 -11.15
N GLN A 75 12.95 2.90 -11.76
CA GLN A 75 14.41 2.76 -11.54
C GLN A 75 15.20 4.06 -11.64
N PRO A 76 14.92 5.00 -12.57
CA PRO A 76 15.64 6.27 -12.64
C PRO A 76 15.50 7.17 -11.40
N LEU A 77 14.49 6.92 -10.54
CA LEU A 77 14.23 7.69 -9.33
C LEU A 77 14.99 7.16 -8.11
N PHE A 78 15.59 5.98 -8.20
CA PHE A 78 16.22 5.29 -7.08
C PHE A 78 17.64 4.86 -7.43
N THR A 79 18.55 5.04 -6.47
CA THR A 79 19.92 4.54 -6.57
C THR A 79 20.01 3.03 -6.33
N HIS A 80 19.04 2.47 -5.61
CA HIS A 80 18.91 1.04 -5.34
C HIS A 80 18.05 0.35 -6.41
N PRO A 81 18.25 -0.95 -6.66
CA PRO A 81 17.39 -1.71 -7.57
C PRO A 81 15.92 -1.66 -7.14
N THR A 82 15.01 -1.30 -8.05
CA THR A 82 13.59 -1.19 -7.72
C THR A 82 12.95 -2.54 -7.44
N GLU A 83 13.50 -3.64 -7.94
CA GLU A 83 13.06 -4.99 -7.60
C GLU A 83 13.27 -5.35 -6.12
N GLU A 84 14.34 -4.83 -5.51
CA GLU A 84 14.62 -5.02 -4.09
C GLU A 84 13.77 -4.09 -3.23
N LEU A 85 13.68 -2.83 -3.64
CA LEU A 85 12.91 -1.80 -2.94
C LEU A 85 11.40 -2.08 -2.95
N PHE A 86 10.84 -2.37 -4.13
CA PHE A 86 9.43 -2.70 -4.34
C PHE A 86 9.20 -4.22 -4.36
N SER A 87 9.85 -4.93 -3.44
CA SER A 87 9.67 -6.37 -3.25
C SER A 87 8.23 -6.73 -2.88
N GLN A 88 7.88 -8.01 -3.03
CA GLN A 88 6.56 -8.51 -2.64
C GLN A 88 6.24 -8.19 -1.17
N ASP A 89 7.21 -8.30 -0.27
CA ASP A 89 7.02 -8.01 1.15
C ASP A 89 6.85 -6.51 1.42
N ALA A 90 7.59 -5.65 0.70
CA ALA A 90 7.42 -4.20 0.78
C ALA A 90 6.02 -3.78 0.33
N LEU A 91 5.56 -4.31 -0.81
CA LEU A 91 4.20 -4.04 -1.28
C LEU A 91 3.14 -4.64 -0.36
N ARG A 92 3.36 -5.84 0.19
CA ARG A 92 2.44 -6.47 1.15
C ARG A 92 2.24 -5.61 2.39
N TRP A 93 3.33 -5.10 2.94
CA TRP A 93 3.30 -4.19 4.08
C TRP A 93 2.57 -2.89 3.75
N ALA A 94 2.89 -2.26 2.61
CA ALA A 94 2.25 -1.01 2.21
C ALA A 94 0.75 -1.19 1.93
N TRP A 95 0.39 -2.26 1.23
CA TRP A 95 -1.01 -2.61 0.95
C TRP A 95 -1.80 -2.84 2.23
N CYS A 96 -1.25 -3.58 3.20
CA CYS A 96 -1.92 -3.76 4.50
C CYS A 96 -2.02 -2.44 5.27
N SER A 97 -0.98 -1.60 5.22
CA SER A 97 -0.99 -0.27 5.85
C SER A 97 -2.14 0.57 5.28
N VAL A 98 -2.26 0.68 3.96
CA VAL A 98 -3.34 1.44 3.32
C VAL A 98 -4.71 0.85 3.64
N ASN A 99 -4.91 -0.46 3.45
CA ASN A 99 -6.23 -1.08 3.63
C ASN A 99 -6.74 -1.05 5.07
N THR A 100 -5.86 -0.99 6.07
CA THR A 100 -6.25 -1.02 7.49
C THR A 100 -6.35 0.37 8.14
N ARG A 101 -5.75 1.40 7.52
CA ARG A 101 -5.63 2.75 8.13
C ARG A 101 -6.14 3.89 7.27
N THR A 102 -6.56 3.62 6.04
CA THR A 102 -7.08 4.69 5.20
C THR A 102 -8.39 5.23 5.76
N VAL A 103 -8.53 6.56 5.73
CA VAL A 103 -9.82 7.24 5.90
C VAL A 103 -10.42 7.54 4.53
N TYR A 104 -11.74 7.50 4.44
CA TYR A 104 -12.44 7.86 3.21
C TYR A 104 -12.32 9.37 2.98
N MET A 105 -11.66 9.76 1.90
CA MET A 105 -11.56 11.14 1.46
C MET A 105 -11.62 11.17 -0.07
N GLU A 106 -12.68 11.73 -0.63
CA GLU A 106 -12.84 11.81 -2.09
C GLU A 106 -12.00 12.97 -2.65
N HIS A 107 -11.10 12.65 -3.58
CA HIS A 107 -10.23 13.62 -4.23
C HIS A 107 -10.72 13.92 -5.65
N ASP A 108 -10.35 15.11 -6.15
CA ASP A 108 -10.54 15.45 -7.54
C ASP A 108 -9.77 14.48 -8.45
N ARG A 109 -10.28 14.27 -9.67
CA ARG A 109 -9.65 13.35 -10.62
C ARG A 109 -8.25 13.82 -11.00
N CYS A 110 -7.29 12.92 -10.85
CA CYS A 110 -5.92 13.11 -11.32
C CYS A 110 -5.73 12.45 -12.69
N GLU A 111 -5.27 13.22 -13.69
CA GLU A 111 -5.03 12.70 -15.06
C GLU A 111 -3.94 11.62 -15.13
N TYR A 112 -3.07 11.57 -14.12
CA TYR A 112 -1.97 10.61 -14.03
C TYR A 112 -2.36 9.27 -13.38
N LEU A 113 -3.52 9.23 -12.71
CA LEU A 113 -4.05 8.01 -12.08
C LEU A 113 -5.07 7.32 -13.01
N SER A 114 -5.34 6.06 -12.70
CA SER A 114 -6.40 5.29 -13.36
C SER A 114 -7.78 5.91 -13.10
N ARG A 115 -8.80 5.43 -13.82
CA ARG A 115 -10.19 5.88 -13.63
C ARG A 115 -10.87 5.34 -12.36
N GLU A 116 -10.15 4.56 -11.55
CA GLU A 116 -10.64 4.13 -10.24
C GLU A 116 -10.89 5.33 -9.31
N LYS A 117 -11.78 5.17 -8.34
CA LYS A 117 -12.08 6.24 -7.38
C LYS A 117 -10.86 6.50 -6.49
N ASP A 118 -10.43 7.75 -6.42
CA ASP A 118 -9.40 8.19 -5.49
C ASP A 118 -10.05 8.59 -4.16
N VAL A 119 -10.15 7.62 -3.26
CA VAL A 119 -10.81 7.76 -1.95
C VAL A 119 -9.88 7.50 -0.76
N TYR A 120 -8.58 7.32 -1.04
CA TYR A 120 -7.61 6.87 -0.04
C TYR A 120 -6.84 8.06 0.54
N ALA A 121 -6.92 8.26 1.85
CA ALA A 121 -6.01 9.13 2.59
C ALA A 121 -5.47 8.41 3.82
N LEU A 122 -4.22 8.67 4.19
CA LEU A 122 -3.63 8.29 5.48
C LEU A 122 -3.60 9.54 6.35
N ALA A 123 -4.16 9.43 7.55
CA ALA A 123 -4.30 10.55 8.47
C ALA A 123 -3.52 10.26 9.75
N PRO A 124 -2.25 10.71 9.84
CA PRO A 124 -1.41 10.46 11.00
C PRO A 124 -2.09 10.83 12.31
N TYR A 125 -1.90 10.00 13.34
CA TYR A 125 -2.53 10.06 14.67
C TYR A 125 -4.01 9.69 14.70
N LEU A 126 -4.81 10.13 13.73
CA LEU A 126 -6.23 9.79 13.65
C LEU A 126 -6.42 8.28 13.42
N ASP A 127 -5.60 7.71 12.54
CA ASP A 127 -5.62 6.30 12.15
C ASP A 127 -5.04 5.33 13.21
N LEU A 128 -4.59 5.85 14.36
CA LEU A 128 -4.19 5.06 15.52
C LEU A 128 -5.36 4.71 16.45
N LEU A 129 -6.52 5.35 16.25
CA LEU A 129 -7.72 5.06 17.01
C LEU A 129 -8.26 3.68 16.63
N ASN A 130 -8.40 2.80 17.61
CA ASN A 130 -8.99 1.48 17.38
C ASN A 130 -10.52 1.57 17.27
N HIS A 131 -11.10 0.62 16.55
CA HIS A 131 -12.55 0.50 16.45
C HIS A 131 -13.17 0.07 17.79
N CYS A 132 -14.22 0.77 18.23
CA CYS A 132 -15.08 0.37 19.34
C CYS A 132 -16.54 0.50 18.91
N PRO A 133 -17.33 -0.59 18.90
CA PRO A 133 -18.73 -0.55 18.45
C PRO A 133 -19.62 0.31 19.36
N ASN A 134 -19.16 0.62 20.58
CA ASN A 134 -19.92 1.38 21.58
C ASN A 134 -19.64 2.89 21.55
N VAL A 135 -18.82 3.36 20.62
CA VAL A 135 -18.46 4.77 20.46
C VAL A 135 -18.78 5.17 19.02
N GLN A 136 -19.91 5.85 18.83
CA GLN A 136 -20.32 6.49 17.58
C GLN A 136 -20.71 7.94 17.83
#